data_AF-A0A6A0BDJ3-F1
#
_entry.id   AF-A0A6A0BDJ3-F1
#
_cell.length_a   1.000
_cell.length_b   1.000
_cell.length_c   1.000
_cell.angle_alpha   90.00
_cell.angle_beta   90.00
_cell.angle_gamma   90.00
#
_symmetry.space_group_name_H-M   'P 1'
#
loop_
_entity.id
_entity.type
_entity.pdbx_description
1 polymer ?
#
loop_
_entity_poly.entity_id
_entity_poly.type
_entity_poly.pdbx_seq_one_letter_code
_entity_poly.pdbx_strand_id
1 'polypeptide(L)' 'MLAKLHEDGRAYLTQNVLEHTGALSAFEQHLMEIAPQGAERYNHIVNAYVMGATNRIARW' A
#
# COMPACT_ATOMS: atom_id res chain seq x y z
N MET A 1 -25.67 14.31 -0.24
CA MET A 1 -24.60 14.78 0.68
C MET A 1 -23.77 13.60 1.20
N LEU A 2 -24.38 12.59 1.83
CA LEU A 2 -23.68 11.38 2.32
C LEU A 2 -22.91 10.60 1.25
N ALA A 3 -23.51 10.36 0.07
CA ALA A 3 -22.83 9.64 -1.02
C ALA A 3 -21.57 10.37 -1.54
N LYS A 4 -21.58 11.71 -1.55
CA LYS A 4 -20.41 12.50 -1.94
C LYS A 4 -19.30 12.41 -0.89
N LEU A 5 -19.65 12.52 0.40
CA LEU A 5 -18.69 12.37 1.50
C LEU A 5 -18.07 10.96 1.51
N HIS A 6 -18.87 9.96 1.19
CA HIS A 6 -18.42 8.56 1.08
C HIS A 6 -17.38 8.39 -0.04
N GLU A 7 -17.67 8.92 -1.24
CA GLU A 7 -16.76 8.88 -2.39
C GLU A 7 -15.48 9.70 -2.14
N ASP A 8 -15.60 10.92 -1.60
CA ASP A 8 -14.47 11.79 -1.25
C ASP A 8 -13.55 11.09 -0.22
N GLY A 9 -14.13 10.38 0.76
CA GLY A 9 -13.38 9.57 1.72
C GLY A 9 -12.66 8.39 1.08
N ARG A 10 -13.31 7.69 0.14
CA ARG A 10 -12.70 6.59 -0.61
C ARG A 10 -11.52 7.06 -1.45
N ALA A 11 -11.66 8.22 -2.10
CA ALA A 11 -10.58 8.85 -2.87
C ALA A 11 -9.38 9.22 -1.97
N TYR A 12 -9.64 9.83 -0.81
CA TYR A 12 -8.59 10.17 0.16
C TYR A 12 -7.85 8.93 0.66
N LEU A 13 -8.57 7.86 1.00
CA LEU A 13 -7.95 6.60 1.42
C LEU A 13 -7.11 5.99 0.30
N THR A 14 -7.61 6.02 -0.94
CA THR A 14 -6.89 5.50 -2.10
C THR A 14 -5.58 6.26 -2.32
N GLN A 15 -5.61 7.59 -2.23
CA GLN A 15 -4.41 8.42 -2.36
C GLN A 15 -3.36 8.06 -1.29
N ASN A 16 -3.75 7.99 -0.01
CA ASN A 16 -2.83 7.63 1.07
C ASN A 16 -2.23 6.23 0.89
N VAL A 17 -3.04 5.27 0.44
CA VAL A 17 -2.57 3.91 0.17
C VAL A 17 -1.54 3.90 -0.96
N LEU A 18 -1.73 4.68 -2.02
CA LEU A 18 -0.75 4.82 -3.10
C LEU A 18 0.56 5.43 -2.59
N GLU A 19 0.50 6.50 -1.79
CA GLU A 19 1.68 7.15 -1.22
C GLU A 19 2.49 6.18 -0.34
N HIS A 20 1.83 5.46 0.58
CA HIS A 20 2.49 4.45 1.40
C HIS A 20 3.03 3.27 0.59
N THR A 21 2.30 2.82 -0.43
CA THR A 21 2.75 1.71 -1.29
C THR A 21 4.03 2.12 -2.04
N GLY A 22 4.07 3.34 -2.59
CA GLY A 22 5.28 3.87 -3.24
C GLY A 22 6.47 3.95 -2.29
N ALA A 23 6.27 4.45 -1.07
CA ALA A 23 7.32 4.53 -0.07
C ALA A 23 7.85 3.14 0.34
N LEU A 24 6.94 2.17 0.53
CA LEU A 24 7.30 0.80 0.89
C LEU A 24 8.02 0.07 -0.25
N SER A 25 7.60 0.24 -1.50
CA SER A 25 8.27 -0.36 -2.65
C SER A 25 9.66 0.23 -2.89
N ALA A 26 9.84 1.55 -2.70
CA ALA A 26 11.16 2.17 -2.76
C ALA A 26 12.08 1.61 -1.66
N PHE A 27 11.55 1.40 -0.46
CA PHE A 27 12.31 0.80 0.64
C PHE A 27 12.63 -0.68 0.40
N GLU A 28 11.69 -1.46 -0.14
CA GLU A 28 11.91 -2.84 -0.59
C GLU A 28 13.08 -2.92 -1.57
N GLN A 29 13.09 -2.07 -2.60
CA GLN A 29 14.17 -2.03 -3.58
C GLN A 29 15.51 -1.71 -2.91
N HIS A 30 15.56 -0.70 -2.04
CA HIS A 30 16.77 -0.37 -1.30
C HIS A 30 17.27 -1.53 -0.42
N LEU A 31 16.38 -2.25 0.25
CA LEU A 31 16.74 -3.41 1.05
C LEU A 31 17.26 -4.58 0.20
N MET A 32 16.71 -4.78 -1.00
CA MET A 32 17.21 -5.79 -1.93
C MET A 32 18.65 -5.51 -2.39
N GLU A 33 19.06 -4.23 -2.50
CA GLU A 33 20.42 -3.85 -2.86
C GLU A 33 21.45 -4.19 -1.77
N ILE A 34 21.09 -4.03 -0.49
CA ILE A 34 22.02 -4.22 0.64
C ILE A 34 21.93 -5.61 1.29
N ALA A 35 20.79 -6.30 1.15
CA ALA A 35 20.51 -7.59 1.78
C ALA A 35 19.64 -8.49 0.87
N PRO A 36 20.15 -8.93 -0.29
CA PRO A 36 19.37 -9.66 -1.30
C PRO A 36 18.78 -10.98 -0.79
N GLN A 37 19.38 -11.61 0.24
CA GLN A 37 18.84 -12.81 0.89
C GLN A 37 17.45 -12.60 1.52
N GLY A 38 17.05 -11.35 1.75
CA GLY A 38 15.74 -10.98 2.27
C GLY A 38 14.66 -10.73 1.20
N ALA A 39 14.99 -10.80 -0.10
CA ALA A 39 14.12 -10.35 -1.19
C ALA A 39 12.69 -10.90 -1.11
N GLU A 40 12.51 -12.21 -0.92
CA GLU A 40 11.17 -12.80 -0.79
C GLU A 40 10.41 -12.28 0.44
N ARG A 41 11.11 -12.02 1.56
CA ARG A 41 10.47 -11.50 2.78
C ARG A 41 10.01 -10.07 2.58
N TYR A 42 10.84 -9.22 1.96
CA TYR A 42 10.47 -7.83 1.66
C TYR A 42 9.27 -7.77 0.73
N ASN A 43 9.29 -8.57 -0.34
CA ASN A 43 8.19 -8.69 -1.28
C ASN A 43 6.89 -9.15 -0.62
N HIS A 44 6.97 -10.17 0.23
CA HIS A 44 5.81 -10.67 0.96
C HIS A 44 5.20 -9.59 1.87
N ILE A 45 6.02 -8.80 2.56
CA ILE A 45 5.58 -7.72 3.44
C ILE A 45 4.87 -6.61 2.65
N VAL A 46 5.47 -6.13 1.55
CA VAL A 46 4.88 -5.08 0.71
C VAL A 46 3.56 -5.56 0.11
N ASN A 47 3.53 -6.78 -0.44
CA ASN A 47 2.32 -7.35 -1.01
C ASN A 47 1.20 -7.52 0.03
N ALA A 48 1.52 -8.00 1.23
CA ALA A 48 0.54 -8.13 2.31
C ALA A 48 -0.07 -6.79 2.71
N TYR A 49 0.75 -5.72 2.78
CA TYR A 49 0.27 -4.36 3.02
C TYR A 49 -0.71 -3.91 1.91
N VAL A 50 -0.30 -4.05 0.64
CA VAL A 50 -1.11 -3.63 -0.52
C VAL A 50 -2.44 -4.38 -0.53
N MET A 51 -2.42 -5.71 -0.39
CA MET A 51 -3.64 -6.53 -0.34
C MET A 51 -4.57 -6.11 0.80
N GLY A 52 -4.03 -5.90 2.00
CA GLY A 52 -4.81 -5.45 3.15
C GLY A 52 -5.45 -4.08 2.94
N ALA A 53 -4.69 -3.16 2.34
CA ALA A 53 -5.14 -1.81 2.04
C ALA A 53 -6.22 -1.78 0.94
N THR A 54 -6.02 -2.51 -0.16
CA THR A 54 -7.02 -2.67 -1.23
C THR A 54 -8.33 -3.25 -0.69
N ASN A 55 -8.26 -4.26 0.19
CA ASN A 55 -9.44 -4.83 0.84
C ASN A 55 -10.16 -3.83 1.76
N ARG A 56 -9.44 -2.89 2.39
CA ARG A 56 -10.07 -1.81 3.18
C ARG A 56 -10.77 -0.79 2.29
N ILE A 57 -10.14 -0.38 1.20
CA ILE A 57 -10.73 0.55 0.22
C ILE A 57 -12.00 -0.07 -0.41
N ALA A 58 -11.97 -1.35 -0.78
CA ALA A 58 -13.10 -2.03 -1.41
C ALA A 58 -14.31 -2.21 -0.47
N ARG A 59 -14.08 -2.22 0.85
CA ARG A 59 -15.12 -2.32 1.88
C ARG A 59 -15.61 -0.96 2.39
N TRP A 60 -14.97 0.13 1.96
CA TRP A 60 -15.38 1.48 2.31
C TRP A 60 -16.72 1.77 1.66
#